data_AF-A0A5M3ML37-F1
#
_entry.id   AF-A0A5M3ML37-F1
#
_cell.length_a   1.000
_cell.length_b   1.000
_cell.length_c   1.000
_cell.angle_alpha   90.00
_cell.angle_beta   90.00
_cell.angle_gamma   90.00
#
_symmetry.space_group_name_H-M   'P 1'
#
loop_
_entity.id
_entity.type
_entity.pdbx_description
1 polymer ?
#
loop_
_entity_poly.entity_id
_entity_poly.type
_entity_poly.pdbx_seq_one_letter_code
_entity_poly.pdbx_strand_id
1 'polypeptide(L)'
;MLRVLSSTHPALPTAGALPRRIKARMTCSTPNKPTHMLAVYPSSSGPACASSRKITLLPAHDIILAAHCANLPVFPPTSLSSAPSSPHSGVDGAVETLDLPVLPLCIPSPETFPILSTFLYTRRRDHLLSSLVPAGLLPAKLRPAGSEAAAGQKVTAVSVLAHLHRVNAVWRNACALGTSDDKLWEVLITAWEVLLLALGKATGTQIPPL
;
A
#
# COMPACT_ATOMS: atom_id res chain seq x y z
N MET A 1 8.88 -1.13 11.77
CA MET A 1 8.18 0.01 11.13
C MET A 1 6.75 -0.36 10.68
N LEU A 2 6.52 -1.38 9.83
CA LEU A 2 5.14 -1.72 9.40
C LEU A 2 4.14 -1.98 10.53
N ARG A 3 4.55 -2.71 11.57
CA ARG A 3 3.69 -2.98 12.75
C ARG A 3 3.19 -1.69 13.42
N VAL A 4 4.02 -0.64 13.41
CA VAL A 4 3.69 0.67 13.97
C VAL A 4 2.66 1.38 13.11
N LEU A 5 2.80 1.31 11.79
CA LEU A 5 1.83 1.86 10.83
C LEU A 5 0.45 1.22 11.00
N SER A 6 0.39 -0.12 11.13
CA SER A 6 -0.87 -0.83 11.35
C SER A 6 -1.54 -0.50 12.68
N SER A 7 -0.76 -0.08 13.69
CA SER A 7 -1.27 0.37 14.99
C SER A 7 -1.63 1.86 15.05
N THR A 8 -1.40 2.60 13.96
CA THR A 8 -1.63 4.06 13.91
C THR A 8 -2.88 4.35 13.09
N HIS A 9 -3.87 4.99 13.72
CA HIS A 9 -5.13 5.33 13.09
C HIS A 9 -5.38 6.84 13.14
N PRO A 10 -5.80 7.47 12.05
CA PRO A 10 -6.20 8.88 12.09
C PRO A 10 -7.42 9.03 13.00
N ALA A 11 -7.46 10.10 13.80
CA ALA A 11 -8.72 10.55 14.38
C ALA A 11 -9.67 10.93 13.25
N LEU A 12 -10.97 10.61 13.36
CA LEU A 12 -11.93 10.91 12.30
C LEU A 12 -11.84 12.40 11.91
N PRO A 13 -11.64 12.73 10.63
CA PRO A 13 -11.74 14.11 10.18
C PRO A 13 -13.18 14.59 10.37
N THR A 14 -13.36 15.78 10.91
CA THR A 14 -14.65 16.49 10.83
C THR A 14 -14.95 16.79 9.35
N ALA A 15 -16.21 16.68 8.92
CA ALA A 15 -16.61 16.91 7.54
C ALA A 15 -16.08 18.27 7.02
N GLY A 16 -15.36 18.28 5.88
CA GLY A 16 -14.74 19.48 5.34
C GLY A 16 -13.55 19.20 4.40
N ALA A 17 -12.75 20.24 4.15
CA ALA A 17 -11.52 20.16 3.35
C ALA A 17 -10.44 19.31 4.03
N LEU A 18 -9.50 18.75 3.26
CA LEU A 18 -8.39 17.97 3.79
C LEU A 18 -7.52 18.84 4.72
N PRO A 19 -7.37 18.48 6.01
CA PRO A 19 -6.60 19.29 6.94
C PRO A 19 -5.09 19.18 6.64
N ARG A 20 -4.33 20.21 7.01
CA ARG A 20 -2.86 20.22 6.87
C ARG A 20 -2.15 19.31 7.88
N ARG A 21 -2.79 19.04 9.01
CA ARG A 21 -2.29 18.20 10.10
C ARG A 21 -3.44 17.38 10.66
N ILE A 22 -3.12 16.21 11.19
CA ILE A 22 -4.13 15.32 11.76
C ILE A 22 -3.60 14.66 13.03
N LYS A 23 -4.47 14.57 14.04
CA LYS A 23 -4.21 13.75 15.21
C LYS A 23 -4.32 12.29 14.83
N ALA A 24 -3.30 11.50 15.14
CA ALA A 24 -3.30 10.05 14.95
C ALA A 24 -3.14 9.36 16.30
N ARG A 25 -3.87 8.27 16.49
CA ARG A 25 -3.84 7.43 17.69
C ARG A 25 -2.97 6.22 17.40
N MET A 26 -1.95 5.99 18.23
CA MET A 26 -1.04 4.85 18.13
C MET A 26 -1.21 3.95 19.34
N THR A 27 -1.50 2.66 19.13
CA THR A 27 -1.72 1.68 20.22
C THR A 27 -0.45 0.92 20.61
N CYS A 28 0.66 1.13 19.90
CA CYS A 28 1.94 0.50 20.15
C CYS A 28 3.03 1.57 20.30
N SER A 29 3.48 1.83 21.53
CA SER A 29 4.58 2.75 21.79
C SER A 29 5.90 2.14 21.32
N THR A 30 6.50 2.73 20.28
CA THR A 30 7.78 2.30 19.71
C THR A 30 8.63 3.52 19.34
N PRO A 31 9.96 3.39 19.23
CA PRO A 31 10.81 4.51 18.84
C PRO A 31 10.60 4.95 17.38
N ASN A 32 10.10 4.07 16.50
CA ASN A 32 9.94 4.33 15.07
C ASN A 32 8.53 4.80 14.75
N LYS A 33 8.19 6.02 15.19
CA LYS A 33 6.88 6.63 14.97
C LYS A 33 6.74 7.11 13.52
N PRO A 34 5.53 7.04 12.92
CA PRO A 34 5.29 7.63 11.61
C PRO A 34 5.54 9.14 11.67
N THR A 35 6.10 9.68 10.58
CA THR A 35 6.42 11.11 10.46
C THR A 35 5.31 11.90 9.77
N HIS A 36 4.51 11.22 8.93
CA HIS A 36 3.50 11.85 8.09
C HIS A 36 2.22 11.01 8.02
N MET A 37 1.11 11.68 7.70
CA MET A 37 -0.10 11.02 7.22
C MET A 37 -0.24 11.26 5.71
N LEU A 38 -0.20 10.21 4.92
CA LEU A 38 -0.47 10.30 3.48
C LEU A 38 -1.97 10.43 3.25
N ALA A 39 -2.38 11.45 2.51
CA ALA A 39 -3.72 11.55 1.97
C ALA A 39 -3.68 11.08 0.51
N VAL A 40 -3.97 9.80 0.31
CA VAL A 40 -3.88 9.13 -1.00
C VAL A 40 -5.21 9.26 -1.74
N TYR A 41 -5.16 9.73 -2.99
CA TYR A 41 -6.35 9.98 -3.80
C TYR A 41 -6.08 9.78 -5.29
N PRO A 42 -7.11 9.47 -6.11
CA PRO A 42 -6.92 9.15 -7.51
C PRO A 42 -6.59 10.41 -8.32
N SER A 43 -5.74 10.28 -9.33
CA SER A 43 -5.58 11.30 -10.37
C SER A 43 -6.91 11.46 -11.12
N SER A 44 -7.59 12.59 -10.93
CA SER A 44 -8.88 12.85 -11.58
C SER A 44 -8.63 13.24 -13.04
N SER A 45 -9.10 12.41 -13.98
CA SER A 45 -9.14 12.74 -15.40
C SER A 45 -10.59 13.01 -15.80
N GLY A 46 -11.08 14.23 -15.61
CA GLY A 46 -12.37 14.67 -16.16
C GLY A 46 -12.91 15.97 -15.56
N PRO A 47 -13.70 16.77 -16.31
CA PRO A 47 -14.31 18.02 -15.84
C PRO A 47 -15.58 17.78 -14.98
N ALA A 48 -15.66 16.67 -14.26
CA ALA A 48 -16.84 16.28 -13.50
C ALA A 48 -16.64 16.48 -11.99
N CYS A 49 -17.29 17.55 -11.52
CA CYS A 49 -17.85 17.77 -10.19
C CYS A 49 -16.91 18.02 -9.01
N ALA A 50 -17.17 19.16 -8.37
CA ALA A 50 -16.88 19.50 -6.98
C ALA A 50 -17.58 18.55 -5.96
N SER A 51 -17.65 17.25 -6.25
CA SER A 51 -18.15 16.22 -5.34
C SER A 51 -16.99 15.63 -4.53
N SER A 52 -17.32 15.07 -3.37
CA SER A 52 -16.36 14.56 -2.39
C SER A 52 -15.42 13.52 -3.00
N ARG A 53 -14.13 13.85 -3.11
CA ARG A 53 -13.09 12.90 -3.53
C ARG A 53 -12.87 11.89 -2.39
N LYS A 54 -12.91 10.59 -2.69
CA LYS A 54 -12.52 9.56 -1.74
C LYS A 54 -11.01 9.66 -1.46
N ILE A 55 -10.66 9.87 -0.19
CA ILE A 55 -9.28 9.98 0.29
C ILE A 55 -9.01 8.82 1.25
N THR A 56 -7.88 8.15 1.08
CA THR A 56 -7.39 7.15 2.02
C THR A 56 -6.25 7.74 2.83
N LEU A 57 -6.38 7.72 4.15
CA LEU A 57 -5.36 8.22 5.08
C LEU A 57 -4.48 7.06 5.54
N LEU A 58 -3.17 7.15 5.28
CA LEU A 58 -2.21 6.11 5.63
C LEU A 58 -1.00 6.71 6.35
N PRO A 59 -0.63 6.23 7.55
CA PRO A 59 0.57 6.68 8.22
C PRO A 59 1.81 6.23 7.43
N ALA A 60 2.86 7.07 7.42
CA ALA A 60 4.10 6.77 6.71
C ALA A 60 5.33 7.39 7.38
N HIS A 61 6.49 6.88 6.98
CA HIS A 61 7.81 7.45 7.21
C HIS A 61 8.28 8.03 5.87
N ASP A 62 8.48 9.34 5.85
CA ASP A 62 9.07 10.09 4.74
C ASP A 62 10.38 9.49 4.24
N ILE A 63 11.29 9.10 5.14
CA ILE A 63 12.58 8.50 4.76
C ILE A 63 12.44 7.25 3.88
N ILE A 64 11.41 6.42 4.12
CA ILE A 64 11.18 5.20 3.32
C ILE A 64 10.65 5.56 1.94
N LEU A 65 9.76 6.55 1.84
CA LEU A 65 9.27 7.01 0.55
C LEU A 65 10.39 7.70 -0.24
N ALA A 66 11.11 8.62 0.39
CA ALA A 66 12.19 9.38 -0.23
C ALA A 66 13.34 8.49 -0.72
N ALA A 67 13.63 7.39 -0.01
CA ALA A 67 14.64 6.42 -0.43
C ALA A 67 14.26 5.65 -1.70
N HIS A 68 12.97 5.56 -2.04
CA HIS A 68 12.49 4.66 -3.09
C HIS A 68 11.70 5.34 -4.22
N CYS A 69 11.24 6.57 -4.03
CA CYS A 69 10.36 7.27 -4.97
C CYS A 69 10.95 8.62 -5.36
N ALA A 70 11.20 8.81 -6.65
CA ALA A 70 11.74 10.06 -7.19
C ALA A 70 10.67 11.16 -7.36
N ASN A 71 9.41 10.78 -7.55
CA ASN A 71 8.31 11.70 -7.86
C ASN A 71 7.41 11.92 -6.64
N LEU A 72 7.98 12.40 -5.55
CA LEU A 72 7.23 12.74 -4.34
C LEU A 72 6.95 14.24 -4.26
N PRO A 73 5.78 14.65 -3.73
CA PRO A 73 5.58 16.03 -3.32
C PRO A 73 6.55 16.39 -2.19
N VAL A 74 6.80 17.69 -2.01
CA VAL A 74 7.63 18.19 -0.93
C VAL A 74 7.00 17.83 0.42
N PHE A 75 7.78 17.19 1.30
CA PHE A 75 7.36 16.85 2.65
C PHE A 75 7.24 18.12 3.52
N PRO A 76 6.08 18.37 4.15
CA PRO A 76 5.97 19.42 5.15
C PRO A 76 6.89 19.17 6.34
N PRO A 77 7.39 20.20 7.03
CA PRO A 77 8.22 20.03 8.21
C PRO A 77 7.48 19.23 9.30
N THR A 78 8.14 18.21 9.84
CA THR A 78 7.63 17.47 10.99
C THR A 78 7.99 18.23 12.27
N SER A 79 7.01 18.87 12.91
CA SER A 79 7.18 19.34 14.29
C SER A 79 6.84 18.20 15.23
N LEU A 80 7.89 17.61 15.83
CA LEU A 80 7.81 16.59 16.88
C LEU A 80 7.27 17.20 18.18
N SER A 81 6.02 17.64 18.18
CA SER A 81 5.32 18.02 19.40
C SER A 81 4.55 16.80 19.89
N SER A 82 5.26 15.82 20.46
CA SER A 82 4.61 14.85 21.34
C SER A 82 4.16 15.64 22.57
N ALA A 83 2.89 16.03 22.62
CA ALA A 83 2.33 16.48 23.88
C ALA A 83 2.51 15.31 24.86
N PRO A 84 3.17 15.50 26.02
CA PRO A 84 3.28 14.43 27.00
C PRO A 84 1.86 14.06 27.41
N SER A 85 1.42 12.86 27.03
CA SER A 85 0.30 12.23 27.70
C SER A 85 0.66 12.21 29.19
N SER A 86 -0.18 12.81 30.01
CA SER A 86 -0.08 12.84 31.47
C SER A 86 0.59 11.58 32.04
N PRO A 87 1.55 11.70 32.98
CA PRO A 87 2.31 10.58 33.51
C PRO A 87 1.45 9.76 34.47
N HIS A 88 0.51 8.98 33.95
CA HIS A 88 -0.15 7.97 34.74
C HIS A 88 -0.16 6.64 33.99
N SER A 89 0.64 5.75 34.57
CA SER A 89 0.51 4.29 34.52
C SER A 89 1.27 3.64 33.36
N GLY A 90 2.43 3.07 33.71
CA GLY A 90 3.11 2.01 32.95
C GLY A 90 2.25 0.75 32.89
N VAL A 91 1.11 0.85 32.24
CA VAL A 91 0.16 -0.23 31.98
C VAL A 91 0.30 -0.58 30.51
N ASP A 92 0.51 -1.87 30.25
CA ASP A 92 0.41 -2.47 28.92
C ASP A 92 -0.86 -1.96 28.22
N GLY A 93 -0.70 -1.26 27.09
CA GLY A 93 -1.82 -0.67 26.33
C GLY A 93 -1.87 0.86 26.28
N ALA A 94 -0.82 1.57 26.71
CA ALA A 94 -0.74 3.02 26.59
C ALA A 94 -0.96 3.50 25.13
N VAL A 95 -2.01 4.29 24.95
CA VAL A 95 -2.39 4.89 23.67
C VAL A 95 -1.70 6.25 23.54
N GLU A 96 -0.82 6.39 22.56
CA GLU A 96 -0.14 7.64 22.26
C GLU A 96 -0.90 8.44 21.19
N THR A 97 -0.94 9.77 21.33
CA THR A 97 -1.50 10.67 20.30
C THR A 97 -0.40 11.44 19.61
N LEU A 98 -0.32 11.34 18.29
CA LEU A 98 0.63 12.02 17.42
C LEU A 98 -0.08 13.14 16.67
N ASP A 99 0.57 14.27 16.44
CA ASP A 99 0.09 15.32 15.54
C ASP A 99 0.95 15.33 14.27
N LEU A 100 0.43 14.76 13.18
CA LEU A 100 1.19 14.47 11.97
C LEU A 100 0.82 15.44 10.83
N PRO A 101 1.80 15.99 10.10
CA PRO A 101 1.52 16.68 8.85
C PRO A 101 0.88 15.73 7.83
N VAL A 102 -0.09 16.26 7.09
CA VAL A 102 -0.76 15.53 6.01
C VAL A 102 -0.06 15.83 4.69
N LEU A 103 0.40 14.78 4.01
CA LEU A 103 1.01 14.84 2.68
C LEU A 103 0.00 14.36 1.62
N PRO A 104 -0.52 15.24 0.76
CA PRO A 104 -1.40 14.84 -0.34
C PRO A 104 -0.62 14.04 -1.39
N LEU A 105 -1.08 12.83 -1.71
CA LEU A 105 -0.43 11.95 -2.67
C LEU A 105 -1.41 11.52 -3.77
N CYS A 106 -1.23 12.08 -4.96
CA CYS A 106 -2.04 11.78 -6.14
C CYS A 106 -1.44 10.60 -6.90
N ILE A 107 -2.18 9.51 -7.04
CA ILE A 107 -1.72 8.31 -7.75
C ILE A 107 -2.84 7.66 -8.58
N PRO A 108 -2.50 6.84 -9.59
CA PRO A 108 -3.49 6.21 -10.47
C PRO A 108 -4.49 5.27 -9.76
N SER A 109 -4.04 4.51 -8.75
CA SER A 109 -4.87 3.52 -8.05
C SER A 109 -4.63 3.54 -6.54
N PRO A 110 -5.35 4.39 -5.79
CA PRO A 110 -5.23 4.46 -4.32
C PRO A 110 -5.45 3.13 -3.60
N GLU A 111 -6.36 2.30 -4.11
CA GLU A 111 -6.73 1.01 -3.52
C GLU A 111 -5.60 -0.03 -3.54
N THR A 112 -4.67 0.05 -4.51
CA THR A 112 -3.53 -0.87 -4.61
C THR A 112 -2.25 -0.32 -3.98
N PHE A 113 -2.26 0.94 -3.54
CA PHE A 113 -1.10 1.54 -2.90
C PHE A 113 -0.64 0.83 -1.61
N PRO A 114 -1.51 0.28 -0.74
CA PRO A 114 -1.06 -0.50 0.42
C PRO A 114 -0.17 -1.71 0.07
N ILE A 115 -0.37 -2.31 -1.11
CA ILE A 115 0.48 -3.40 -1.60
C ILE A 115 1.88 -2.88 -1.91
N LEU A 116 1.95 -1.78 -2.69
CA LEU A 116 3.21 -1.14 -3.04
C LEU A 116 3.94 -0.62 -1.80
N SER A 117 3.25 0.08 -0.91
CA SER A 117 3.86 0.63 0.30
C SER A 117 4.43 -0.49 1.18
N THR A 118 3.70 -1.59 1.40
CA THR A 118 4.20 -2.76 2.13
C THR A 118 5.50 -3.29 1.54
N PHE A 119 5.60 -3.35 0.21
CA PHE A 119 6.82 -3.76 -0.47
C PHE A 119 7.96 -2.74 -0.28
N LEU A 120 7.70 -1.43 -0.35
CA LEU A 120 8.72 -0.40 -0.09
C LEU A 120 9.33 -0.55 1.31
N TYR A 121 8.52 -0.89 2.32
CA TYR A 121 9.02 -1.10 3.69
C TYR A 121 9.77 -2.42 3.91
N THR A 122 9.36 -3.49 3.24
CA THR A 122 9.84 -4.86 3.55
C THR A 122 10.82 -5.39 2.54
N ARG A 123 10.78 -4.88 1.31
CA ARG A 123 11.54 -5.35 0.15
C ARG A 123 11.32 -6.86 -0.12
N ARG A 124 10.22 -7.42 0.40
CA ARG A 124 9.89 -8.85 0.36
C ARG A 124 9.17 -9.21 -0.92
N ARG A 125 9.91 -9.83 -1.84
CA ARG A 125 9.43 -10.29 -3.16
C ARG A 125 8.34 -11.33 -3.04
N ASP A 126 8.52 -12.27 -2.13
CA ASP A 126 7.58 -13.36 -1.85
C ASP A 126 6.23 -12.82 -1.38
N HIS A 127 6.23 -11.85 -0.48
CA HIS A 127 5.01 -11.23 0.01
C HIS A 127 4.31 -10.42 -1.10
N LEU A 128 5.05 -9.63 -1.86
CA LEU A 128 4.50 -8.90 -3.00
C LEU A 128 3.88 -9.84 -4.02
N LEU A 129 4.60 -10.89 -4.44
CA LEU A 129 4.09 -11.87 -5.40
C LEU A 129 2.81 -12.54 -4.88
N SER A 130 2.78 -12.92 -3.60
CA SER A 130 1.59 -13.53 -2.97
C SER A 130 0.37 -12.60 -2.91
N SER A 131 0.58 -11.28 -2.90
CA SER A 131 -0.50 -10.28 -2.91
C SER A 131 -1.08 -10.01 -4.32
N LEU A 132 -0.33 -10.39 -5.36
CA LEU A 132 -0.63 -10.15 -6.77
C LEU A 132 -1.16 -11.39 -7.49
N VAL A 133 -0.75 -12.58 -7.07
CA VAL A 133 -1.06 -13.84 -7.75
C VAL A 133 -1.90 -14.74 -6.83
N PRO A 134 -2.98 -15.36 -7.33
CA PRO A 134 -3.76 -16.33 -6.57
C PRO A 134 -2.87 -17.45 -6.01
N ALA A 135 -3.07 -17.83 -4.74
CA ALA A 135 -2.29 -18.89 -4.10
C ALA A 135 -2.33 -20.23 -4.86
N GLY A 136 -3.42 -20.52 -5.58
CA GLY A 136 -3.57 -21.70 -6.44
C GLY A 136 -2.63 -21.73 -7.66
N LEU A 137 -2.13 -20.57 -8.10
CA LEU A 137 -1.23 -20.43 -9.26
C LEU A 137 0.25 -20.31 -8.87
N LEU A 138 0.55 -20.15 -7.57
CA LEU A 138 1.92 -20.05 -7.10
C LEU A 138 2.57 -21.43 -6.95
N PRO A 139 3.82 -21.60 -7.41
CA PRO A 139 4.62 -22.78 -7.09
C PRO A 139 4.70 -22.98 -5.56
N ALA A 140 4.72 -24.25 -5.11
CA ALA A 140 4.72 -24.58 -3.68
C ALA A 140 5.85 -23.88 -2.89
N LYS A 141 7.02 -23.67 -3.50
CA LYS A 141 8.18 -22.99 -2.89
C LYS A 141 7.97 -21.49 -2.66
N LEU A 142 7.02 -20.87 -3.37
CA LEU A 142 6.70 -19.45 -3.29
C LEU A 142 5.42 -19.18 -2.50
N ARG A 143 4.78 -20.22 -1.96
CA ARG A 143 3.62 -20.08 -1.09
C ARG A 143 4.05 -19.58 0.28
N PRO A 144 3.29 -18.65 0.90
CA PRO A 144 3.51 -18.27 2.29
C PRO A 144 3.45 -19.51 3.20
N ALA A 145 4.37 -19.60 4.17
CA ALA A 145 4.34 -20.67 5.17
C ALA A 145 2.98 -20.64 5.92
N GLY A 146 2.29 -21.78 5.97
CA GLY A 146 0.94 -21.89 6.54
C GLY A 146 -0.21 -21.62 5.56
N SER A 147 0.08 -21.31 4.29
CA SER A 147 -0.93 -21.33 3.23
C SER A 147 -1.14 -22.77 2.77
N GLU A 148 -2.01 -23.50 3.46
CA GLU A 148 -2.75 -24.59 2.82
C GLU A 148 -3.62 -23.93 1.76
N ALA A 149 -3.08 -23.81 0.55
CA ALA A 149 -3.87 -23.26 -0.53
C ALA A 149 -5.16 -24.04 -0.61
N ALA A 150 -6.29 -23.32 -0.62
CA ALA A 150 -7.58 -23.88 -0.91
C ALA A 150 -7.47 -24.63 -2.25
N ALA A 151 -7.22 -25.93 -2.18
CA ALA A 151 -6.94 -26.81 -3.31
C ALA A 151 -8.18 -27.00 -4.21
N GLY A 152 -9.22 -26.17 -4.03
CA GLY A 152 -10.44 -26.14 -4.81
C GLY A 152 -10.85 -24.76 -5.31
N GLN A 153 -10.03 -23.71 -5.17
CA GLN A 153 -10.40 -22.41 -5.75
C GLN A 153 -10.27 -22.48 -7.28
N LYS A 154 -11.41 -22.65 -7.95
CA LYS A 154 -11.49 -22.68 -9.42
C LYS A 154 -10.97 -21.35 -9.96
N VAL A 155 -9.81 -21.39 -10.60
CA VAL A 155 -9.24 -20.24 -11.32
C VAL A 155 -10.10 -20.03 -12.57
N THR A 156 -10.82 -18.92 -12.63
CA THR A 156 -11.65 -18.53 -13.77
C THR A 156 -10.97 -17.40 -14.53
N ALA A 157 -11.28 -17.24 -15.82
CA ALA A 157 -10.73 -16.13 -16.60
C ALA A 157 -11.02 -14.77 -15.94
N VAL A 158 -12.23 -14.58 -15.40
CA VAL A 158 -12.63 -13.37 -14.68
C VAL A 158 -11.76 -13.13 -13.43
N SER A 159 -11.48 -14.18 -12.64
CA SER A 159 -10.64 -14.01 -11.45
C SER A 159 -9.19 -13.70 -11.82
N VAL A 160 -8.66 -14.29 -12.89
CA VAL A 160 -7.32 -13.98 -13.41
C VAL A 160 -7.24 -12.54 -13.92
N LEU A 161 -8.25 -12.08 -14.67
CA LEU A 161 -8.32 -10.70 -15.15
C LEU A 161 -8.32 -9.70 -13.99
N ALA A 162 -9.03 -9.98 -12.89
CA ALA A 162 -9.00 -9.13 -11.70
C ALA A 162 -7.58 -9.01 -11.09
N HIS A 163 -6.79 -10.08 -11.11
CA HIS A 163 -5.40 -10.04 -10.65
C HIS A 163 -4.49 -9.31 -11.64
N LEU A 164 -4.68 -9.47 -12.96
CA LEU A 164 -3.97 -8.68 -13.97
C LEU A 164 -4.23 -7.19 -13.81
N HIS A 165 -5.49 -6.79 -13.59
CA HIS A 165 -5.85 -5.40 -13.29
C HIS A 165 -5.11 -4.89 -12.04
N ARG A 166 -4.99 -5.71 -11.00
CA ARG A 166 -4.24 -5.37 -9.78
C ARG A 166 -2.74 -5.19 -10.05
N VAL A 167 -2.10 -6.09 -10.81
CA VAL A 167 -0.70 -5.96 -11.20
C VAL A 167 -0.48 -4.66 -11.98
N ASN A 168 -1.31 -4.39 -12.97
CA ASN A 168 -1.26 -3.14 -13.74
C ASN A 168 -1.45 -1.91 -12.85
N ALA A 169 -2.38 -1.94 -11.90
CA ALA A 169 -2.62 -0.85 -10.97
C ALA A 169 -1.40 -0.56 -10.07
N VAL A 170 -0.73 -1.61 -9.56
CA VAL A 170 0.52 -1.46 -8.80
C VAL A 170 1.64 -0.91 -9.68
N TRP A 171 1.78 -1.42 -10.90
CA TRP A 171 2.75 -0.90 -11.89
C TRP A 171 2.52 0.60 -12.15
N ARG A 172 1.28 1.03 -12.42
CA ARG A 172 0.95 2.45 -12.64
C ARG A 172 1.27 3.33 -11.45
N ASN A 173 1.03 2.85 -10.23
CA ASN A 173 1.41 3.57 -9.02
C ASN A 173 2.93 3.70 -8.90
N ALA A 174 3.68 2.62 -9.14
CA ALA A 174 5.14 2.64 -9.11
C ALA A 174 5.73 3.63 -10.13
N CYS A 175 5.18 3.65 -11.35
CA CYS A 175 5.55 4.65 -12.36
C CYS A 175 5.23 6.08 -11.91
N ALA A 176 4.02 6.32 -11.38
CA ALA A 176 3.62 7.65 -10.91
C ALA A 176 4.52 8.18 -9.79
N LEU A 177 4.97 7.30 -8.90
CA LEU A 177 5.88 7.64 -7.80
C LEU A 177 7.36 7.68 -8.22
N GLY A 178 7.68 7.32 -9.47
CA GLY A 178 9.06 7.24 -9.93
C GLY A 178 9.88 6.23 -9.13
N THR A 179 9.30 5.05 -8.87
CA THR A 179 9.98 4.01 -8.10
C THR A 179 11.08 3.35 -8.93
N SER A 180 12.33 3.42 -8.49
CA SER A 180 13.47 2.80 -9.19
C SER A 180 13.97 1.59 -8.41
N ASP A 181 13.34 0.43 -8.63
CA ASP A 181 13.62 -0.77 -7.85
C ASP A 181 13.54 -2.06 -8.65
N ASP A 182 14.70 -2.66 -8.97
CA ASP A 182 14.76 -3.85 -9.84
C ASP A 182 13.93 -5.02 -9.29
N LYS A 183 13.97 -5.24 -7.97
CA LYS A 183 13.21 -6.32 -7.33
C LYS A 183 11.70 -6.12 -7.45
N LEU A 184 11.21 -4.88 -7.45
CA LEU A 184 9.79 -4.58 -7.71
C LEU A 184 9.42 -4.99 -9.13
N TRP A 185 10.19 -4.51 -10.09
CA TRP A 185 9.91 -4.69 -11.51
C TRP A 185 9.96 -6.17 -11.91
N GLU A 186 10.95 -6.91 -11.42
CA GLU A 186 11.04 -8.36 -11.63
C GLU A 186 9.81 -9.10 -11.10
N VAL A 187 9.31 -8.73 -9.92
CA VAL A 187 8.12 -9.37 -9.33
C VAL A 187 6.85 -9.03 -10.13
N LEU A 188 6.72 -7.78 -10.61
CA LEU A 188 5.59 -7.37 -11.45
C LEU A 188 5.56 -8.14 -12.77
N ILE A 189 6.72 -8.29 -13.43
CA ILE A 189 6.87 -9.09 -14.66
C ILE A 189 6.51 -10.55 -14.38
N THR A 190 7.10 -11.14 -13.33
CA THR A 190 6.83 -12.55 -12.95
C THR A 190 5.34 -12.77 -12.69
N ALA A 191 4.69 -11.87 -11.94
CA ALA A 191 3.26 -11.96 -11.65
C ALA A 191 2.42 -11.86 -12.93
N TRP A 192 2.78 -10.94 -13.83
CA TRP A 192 2.11 -10.74 -15.11
C TRP A 192 2.17 -11.99 -15.99
N GLU A 193 3.36 -12.59 -16.15
CA GLU A 193 3.57 -13.80 -16.95
C GLU A 193 2.77 -15.00 -16.41
N VAL A 194 2.82 -15.23 -15.10
CA VAL A 194 2.07 -16.32 -14.45
C VAL A 194 0.57 -16.14 -14.70
N LEU A 195 0.07 -14.91 -14.61
CA LEU A 195 -1.35 -14.61 -14.82
C LEU A 195 -1.75 -14.71 -16.29
N LEU A 196 -0.92 -14.29 -17.25
CA LEU A 196 -1.20 -14.50 -18.67
C LEU A 196 -1.26 -15.99 -19.01
N LEU A 197 -0.30 -16.79 -18.55
CA LEU A 197 -0.33 -18.24 -18.74
C LEU A 197 -1.59 -18.88 -18.14
N ALA A 198 -2.01 -18.44 -16.95
CA ALA A 198 -3.24 -18.91 -16.34
C ALA A 198 -4.49 -18.48 -17.11
N LEU A 199 -4.51 -17.26 -17.65
CA LEU A 199 -5.60 -16.75 -18.47
C LEU A 199 -5.75 -17.57 -19.75
N GLY A 200 -4.65 -17.84 -20.46
CA GLY A 200 -4.65 -18.66 -21.66
C GLY A 200 -5.20 -20.07 -21.41
N LYS A 201 -4.81 -20.70 -20.30
CA LYS A 201 -5.39 -21.99 -19.86
C LYS A 201 -6.88 -21.88 -19.55
N ALA A 202 -7.33 -20.78 -18.93
CA ALA A 202 -8.74 -20.58 -18.58
C ALA A 202 -9.62 -20.26 -19.80
N THR A 203 -9.07 -19.67 -20.87
CA THR A 203 -9.80 -19.33 -22.11
C THR A 203 -9.60 -20.35 -23.23
N GLY A 204 -8.74 -21.35 -23.06
CA GLY A 204 -8.39 -22.32 -24.11
C GLY A 204 -7.49 -21.75 -25.21
N THR A 205 -6.82 -20.62 -24.96
CA THR A 205 -5.95 -19.93 -25.92
C THR A 205 -4.49 -20.12 -25.52
N GLN A 206 -3.64 -20.63 -26.41
CA GLN A 206 -2.20 -20.61 -26.16
C GLN A 206 -1.68 -19.17 -26.31
N ILE A 207 -1.25 -18.57 -25.21
CA ILE A 207 -0.55 -17.28 -25.23
C ILE A 207 0.94 -17.58 -25.36
N PRO A 208 1.63 -17.14 -26.43
CA PRO A 208 3.06 -17.35 -26.57
C PRO A 208 3.84 -16.67 -25.43
N PRO A 209 4.99 -17.21 -25.01
CA PRO A 209 5.85 -16.55 -24.03
C PRO A 209 6.32 -15.19 -24.59
N LEU A 210 6.42 -14.20 -23.70
CA LEU A 210 6.93 -12.86 -24.00
C LEU A 210 8.46 -12.86 -24.14
#